data_AF-A0AAV5CY41-F1
#
_entry.id   AF-A0AAV5CY41-F1
#
_cell.length_a   1.000
_cell.length_b   1.000
_cell.length_c   1.000
_cell.angle_alpha   90.00
_cell.angle_beta   90.00
_cell.angle_gamma   90.00
#
_symmetry.space_group_name_H-M   'P 1'
#
loop_
_entity.id
_entity.type
_entity.pdbx_description
1 polymer ?
#
loop_
_entity_poly.entity_id
_entity_poly.type
_entity_poly.pdbx_seq_one_letter_code
_entity_poly.pdbx_strand_id
1 'polypeptide(L)'
;MAGGQHQDLTLFCVSSLEAAPGSDGADARGLATIATNLTLANYTAAVATIKALQLRGGWSPAQRAALATCRTRYIEALNVVHSAVHALATRRARDYVADMTVVADAAADCDEAFRAGAVAGAGTTTGKEADGGESSPMRKVDEDAINLTNVAMLIVTSLGE
;
A
#
# COMPACT_ATOMS: atom_id res chain seq x y z
N MET A 1 11.73 -20.25 5.19
CA MET A 1 11.13 -19.49 6.30
C MET A 1 9.85 -18.78 5.82
N ALA A 2 8.88 -19.52 5.28
CA ALA A 2 7.67 -18.96 4.67
C ALA A 2 6.46 -18.86 5.63
N GLY A 3 6.58 -19.45 6.83
CA GLY A 3 5.47 -19.53 7.79
C GLY A 3 5.16 -18.23 8.54
N GLY A 4 6.14 -17.34 8.74
CA GLY A 4 5.95 -16.09 9.49
C GLY A 4 5.15 -15.04 8.73
N GLN A 5 5.56 -14.72 7.50
CA GLN A 5 4.90 -13.71 6.65
C GLN A 5 3.44 -14.06 6.33
N HIS A 6 3.11 -15.36 6.22
CA HIS A 6 1.75 -15.82 5.97
C HIS A 6 0.84 -15.65 7.20
N GLN A 7 1.42 -15.80 8.41
CA GLN A 7 0.71 -15.66 9.67
C GLN A 7 0.41 -14.18 9.98
N ASP A 8 1.37 -13.30 9.68
CA ASP A 8 1.22 -11.85 9.84
C ASP A 8 0.13 -11.28 8.93
N LEU A 9 0.09 -11.69 7.65
CA LEU A 9 -0.96 -11.26 6.72
C LEU A 9 -2.34 -11.82 7.12
N THR A 10 -2.40 -13.02 7.68
CA THR A 10 -3.67 -13.61 8.15
C THR A 10 -4.24 -12.81 9.32
N LEU A 11 -3.42 -12.47 10.31
CA LEU A 11 -3.86 -11.64 11.45
C LEU A 11 -4.26 -10.23 11.00
N PHE A 12 -3.51 -9.65 10.06
CA PHE A 12 -3.85 -8.37 9.45
C PHE A 12 -5.20 -8.41 8.73
N CYS A 13 -5.45 -9.47 7.95
CA CYS A 13 -6.70 -9.69 7.22
C CYS A 13 -7.90 -9.73 8.19
N VAL A 14 -7.82 -10.58 9.21
CA VAL A 14 -8.91 -10.76 10.19
C VAL A 14 -9.16 -9.45 10.93
N SER A 15 -8.13 -8.84 11.50
CA SER A 15 -8.28 -7.59 12.26
C SER A 15 -8.82 -6.43 11.42
N SER A 16 -8.40 -6.32 10.16
CA SER A 16 -8.86 -5.24 9.28
C SER A 16 -10.32 -5.43 8.86
N LEU A 17 -10.74 -6.67 8.57
CA LEU A 17 -12.12 -6.96 8.18
C LEU A 17 -13.07 -6.89 9.38
N GLU A 18 -12.71 -7.45 10.54
CA GLU A 18 -13.54 -7.38 11.76
C GLU A 18 -13.76 -5.94 12.23
N ALA A 19 -12.79 -5.06 12.03
CA ALA A 19 -12.95 -3.63 12.34
C ALA A 19 -13.86 -2.89 11.35
N ALA A 20 -14.13 -3.46 10.17
CA ALA A 20 -14.92 -2.82 9.14
C ALA A 20 -16.43 -3.06 9.34
N PRO A 21 -17.25 -1.99 9.40
CA PRO A 21 -18.69 -2.14 9.53
C PRO A 21 -19.30 -2.97 8.38
N GLY A 22 -20.14 -3.95 8.74
CA GLY A 22 -20.85 -4.79 7.78
C GLY A 22 -20.12 -6.08 7.39
N SER A 23 -18.89 -6.32 7.86
CA SER A 23 -18.15 -7.54 7.58
C SER A 23 -18.83 -8.81 8.11
N ASP A 24 -19.48 -8.75 9.29
CA ASP A 24 -20.13 -9.90 9.92
C ASP A 24 -21.23 -10.55 9.07
N GLY A 25 -21.89 -9.76 8.21
CA GLY A 25 -22.97 -10.22 7.33
C GLY A 25 -22.57 -10.36 5.87
N ALA A 26 -21.30 -10.11 5.52
CA ALA A 26 -20.85 -10.09 4.15
C ALA A 26 -20.54 -11.51 3.64
N ASP A 27 -20.96 -11.82 2.41
CA ASP A 27 -20.43 -12.97 1.69
C ASP A 27 -19.00 -12.68 1.19
N ALA A 28 -18.33 -13.66 0.56
CA ALA A 28 -16.95 -13.48 0.10
C ALA A 28 -16.79 -12.30 -0.88
N ARG A 29 -17.82 -11.99 -1.67
CA ARG A 29 -17.81 -10.82 -2.57
C ARG A 29 -18.03 -9.51 -1.82
N GLY A 30 -18.89 -9.51 -0.81
CA GLY A 30 -19.05 -8.40 0.13
C GLY A 30 -17.74 -8.11 0.86
N LEU A 31 -17.03 -9.14 1.33
CA LEU A 31 -15.71 -9.00 1.94
C LEU A 31 -14.66 -8.47 0.95
N ALA A 32 -14.68 -8.91 -0.32
CA ALA A 32 -13.81 -8.34 -1.35
C ALA A 32 -14.08 -6.84 -1.57
N THR A 33 -15.35 -6.45 -1.55
CA THR A 33 -15.78 -5.05 -1.68
C THR A 33 -15.32 -4.23 -0.48
N ILE A 34 -15.50 -4.75 0.73
CA ILE A 34 -15.03 -4.13 1.97
C ILE A 34 -13.51 -3.95 1.95
N ALA A 35 -12.76 -5.01 1.61
CA ALA A 35 -11.31 -4.95 1.51
C ALA A 35 -10.84 -3.91 0.47
N THR A 36 -11.47 -3.86 -0.72
CA THR A 36 -11.17 -2.85 -1.75
C THR A 36 -11.44 -1.42 -1.25
N ASN A 37 -12.53 -1.23 -0.50
CA ASN A 37 -12.85 0.07 0.09
C ASN A 37 -11.88 0.48 1.20
N LEU A 38 -11.39 -0.48 2.01
CA LEU A 38 -10.33 -0.24 2.97
C LEU A 38 -9.04 0.18 2.27
N THR A 39 -8.66 -0.46 1.15
CA THR A 39 -7.54 -0.02 0.31
C THR A 39 -7.74 1.42 -0.17
N LEU A 40 -8.92 1.75 -0.73
CA LEU A 40 -9.22 3.11 -1.19
C LEU A 40 -9.09 4.16 -0.07
N ALA A 41 -9.62 3.85 1.11
CA ALA A 41 -9.56 4.72 2.28
C ALA A 41 -8.12 4.91 2.78
N ASN A 42 -7.34 3.82 2.83
CA ASN A 42 -5.94 3.84 3.21
C ASN A 42 -5.11 4.71 2.25
N TYR A 43 -5.25 4.54 0.93
CA TYR A 43 -4.53 5.34 -0.07
C TYR A 43 -4.93 6.82 -0.01
N THR A 44 -6.20 7.11 0.26
CA THR A 44 -6.68 8.50 0.47
C THR A 44 -6.02 9.13 1.69
N ALA A 45 -5.94 8.39 2.80
CA ALA A 45 -5.27 8.83 4.02
C ALA A 45 -3.75 8.98 3.82
N ALA A 46 -3.13 8.10 3.02
CA ALA A 46 -1.72 8.20 2.66
C ALA A 46 -1.42 9.50 1.89
N VAL A 47 -2.23 9.86 0.88
CA VAL A 47 -2.09 11.15 0.18
C VAL A 47 -2.20 12.33 1.13
N ALA A 48 -3.16 12.30 2.08
CA ALA A 48 -3.30 13.34 3.09
C ALA A 48 -2.06 13.42 4.01
N THR A 49 -1.53 12.27 4.41
CA THR A 49 -0.33 12.16 5.25
C THR A 49 0.90 12.71 4.53
N ILE A 50 1.12 12.34 3.26
CA ILE A 50 2.22 12.86 2.45
C ILE A 50 2.12 14.37 2.30
N LYS A 51 0.91 14.92 2.06
CA LYS A 51 0.70 16.38 2.01
C LYS A 51 1.05 17.05 3.34
N ALA A 52 0.64 16.47 4.47
CA ALA A 52 0.98 16.99 5.79
C ALA A 52 2.51 16.97 6.04
N LEU A 53 3.19 15.88 5.66
CA LEU A 53 4.65 15.79 5.73
C LEU A 53 5.32 16.84 4.84
N GLN A 54 4.87 17.03 3.59
CA GLN A 54 5.37 18.06 2.69
C GLN A 54 5.24 19.47 3.29
N LEU A 55 4.09 19.77 3.92
CA LEU A 55 3.84 21.06 4.57
C LEU A 55 4.70 21.28 5.83
N ARG A 56 4.92 20.21 6.62
CA ARG A 56 5.74 20.27 7.83
C ARG A 56 7.18 20.71 7.54
N GLY A 57 7.70 20.38 6.37
CA GLY A 57 9.08 20.69 5.99
C GLY A 57 10.12 19.96 6.86
N GLY A 58 11.35 20.49 6.89
CA GLY A 58 12.47 19.87 7.61
C GLY A 58 13.14 18.69 6.88
N TRP A 59 12.84 18.52 5.61
CA TRP A 59 13.32 17.39 4.79
C TRP A 59 14.51 17.77 3.93
N SER A 60 15.47 16.83 3.79
CA SER A 60 16.56 16.94 2.83
C SER A 60 16.02 17.03 1.38
N PRO A 61 16.80 17.53 0.41
CA PRO A 61 16.40 17.54 -1.00
C PRO A 61 15.97 16.15 -1.51
N ALA A 62 16.70 15.09 -1.11
CA ALA A 62 16.37 13.71 -1.45
C ALA A 62 15.02 13.27 -0.84
N GLN A 63 14.79 13.55 0.45
CA GLN A 63 13.53 13.24 1.12
C GLN A 63 12.34 14.02 0.53
N ARG A 64 12.54 15.27 0.10
CA ARG A 64 11.50 16.04 -0.61
C ARG A 64 11.14 15.43 -1.95
N ALA A 65 12.15 14.96 -2.70
CA ALA A 65 11.93 14.25 -3.96
C ALA A 65 11.17 12.92 -3.71
N ALA A 66 11.56 12.16 -2.68
CA ALA A 66 10.86 10.94 -2.29
C ALA A 66 9.39 11.20 -1.92
N LEU A 67 9.10 12.22 -1.09
CA LEU A 67 7.72 12.62 -0.78
C LEU A 67 6.92 13.03 -2.02
N ALA A 68 7.54 13.69 -2.99
CA ALA A 68 6.89 14.04 -4.25
C ALA A 68 6.57 12.79 -5.09
N THR A 69 7.52 11.85 -5.21
CA THR A 69 7.31 10.56 -5.87
C THR A 69 6.17 9.79 -5.21
N CYS A 70 6.22 9.61 -3.88
CA CYS A 70 5.16 8.96 -3.11
C CYS A 70 3.79 9.59 -3.42
N ARG A 71 3.68 10.91 -3.37
CA ARG A 71 2.41 11.60 -3.65
C ARG A 71 1.87 11.27 -5.04
N THR A 72 2.73 11.29 -6.06
CA THR A 72 2.35 10.96 -7.43
C THR A 72 1.87 9.52 -7.52
N ARG A 73 2.65 8.57 -6.99
CA ARG A 73 2.32 7.14 -7.01
C ARG A 73 1.00 6.82 -6.32
N TYR A 74 0.77 7.36 -5.12
CA TYR A 74 -0.50 7.17 -4.41
C TYR A 74 -1.70 7.77 -5.16
N ILE A 75 -1.53 8.91 -5.85
CA ILE A 75 -2.60 9.50 -6.67
C ILE A 75 -2.87 8.65 -7.92
N GLU A 76 -1.83 8.14 -8.58
CA GLU A 76 -1.96 7.21 -9.70
C GLU A 76 -2.70 5.94 -9.27
N ALA A 77 -2.31 5.36 -8.14
CA ALA A 77 -2.97 4.18 -7.58
C ALA A 77 -4.45 4.44 -7.25
N LEU A 78 -4.82 5.61 -6.70
CA LEU A 78 -6.24 5.95 -6.48
C LEU A 78 -7.06 5.93 -7.77
N ASN A 79 -6.48 6.33 -8.91
CA ASN A 79 -7.17 6.22 -10.20
C ASN A 79 -7.33 4.76 -10.63
N VAL A 80 -6.34 3.92 -10.37
CA VAL A 80 -6.37 2.48 -10.70
C VAL A 80 -7.32 1.70 -9.79
N VAL A 81 -7.41 2.03 -8.49
CA VAL A 81 -8.37 1.40 -7.57
C VAL A 81 -9.81 1.57 -8.08
N HIS A 82 -10.16 2.71 -8.70
CA HIS A 82 -11.49 2.86 -9.32
C HIS A 82 -11.73 1.89 -10.48
N SER A 83 -10.70 1.59 -11.28
CA SER A 83 -10.77 0.55 -12.31
C SER A 83 -10.94 -0.84 -11.68
N ALA A 84 -10.20 -1.14 -10.62
CA ALA A 84 -10.35 -2.39 -9.87
C ALA A 84 -11.77 -2.54 -9.31
N VAL A 85 -12.35 -1.50 -8.71
CA VAL A 85 -13.75 -1.52 -8.23
C VAL A 85 -14.72 -1.88 -9.37
N HIS A 86 -14.51 -1.33 -10.57
CA HIS A 86 -15.32 -1.67 -11.73
C HIS A 86 -15.10 -3.12 -12.21
N ALA A 87 -13.86 -3.61 -12.21
CA ALA A 87 -13.53 -5.00 -12.52
C ALA A 87 -14.17 -5.98 -11.52
N LEU A 88 -14.16 -5.67 -10.22
CA LEU A 88 -14.83 -6.44 -9.17
C LEU A 88 -16.35 -6.50 -9.41
N ALA A 89 -16.98 -5.36 -9.67
CA ALA A 89 -18.41 -5.29 -9.95
C ALA A 89 -18.82 -6.09 -11.20
N THR A 90 -17.93 -6.14 -12.21
CA THR A 90 -18.16 -6.84 -13.48
C THR A 90 -17.62 -8.26 -13.52
N ARG A 91 -17.19 -8.83 -12.38
CA ARG A 91 -16.66 -10.20 -12.26
C ARG A 91 -15.42 -10.47 -13.13
N ARG A 92 -14.58 -9.45 -13.33
CA ARG A 92 -13.33 -9.57 -14.10
C ARG A 92 -12.15 -9.75 -13.15
N ALA A 93 -12.03 -10.92 -12.54
CA ALA A 93 -11.03 -11.20 -11.50
C ALA A 93 -9.58 -10.96 -11.97
N ARG A 94 -9.26 -11.33 -13.23
CA ARG A 94 -7.92 -11.08 -13.79
C ARG A 94 -7.60 -9.59 -13.90
N ASP A 95 -8.54 -8.80 -14.39
CA ASP A 95 -8.37 -7.36 -14.54
C ASP A 95 -8.29 -6.69 -13.15
N TYR A 96 -9.10 -7.15 -12.20
CA TYR A 96 -9.02 -6.72 -10.80
C TYR A 96 -7.63 -6.95 -10.20
N VAL A 97 -7.08 -8.17 -10.35
CA VAL A 97 -5.76 -8.50 -9.81
C VAL A 97 -4.66 -7.71 -10.51
N ALA A 98 -4.75 -7.51 -11.83
CA ALA A 98 -3.80 -6.68 -12.56
C ALA A 98 -3.82 -5.22 -12.07
N ASP A 99 -5.01 -4.63 -11.93
CA ASP A 99 -5.18 -3.27 -11.41
C ASP A 99 -4.67 -3.16 -9.97
N MET A 100 -5.04 -4.10 -9.09
CA MET A 100 -4.61 -4.09 -7.70
C MET A 100 -3.10 -4.37 -7.52
N THR A 101 -2.46 -5.08 -8.45
CA THR A 101 -0.99 -5.22 -8.44
C THR A 101 -0.33 -3.86 -8.67
N VAL A 102 -0.80 -3.08 -9.65
CA VAL A 102 -0.32 -1.70 -9.88
C VAL A 102 -0.55 -0.82 -8.65
N VAL A 103 -1.66 -1.02 -7.94
CA VAL A 103 -1.94 -0.31 -6.68
C VAL A 103 -0.90 -0.65 -5.63
N ALA A 104 -0.60 -1.93 -5.39
CA ALA A 104 0.42 -2.35 -4.43
C ALA A 104 1.83 -1.84 -4.80
N ASP A 105 2.18 -1.87 -6.09
CA ASP A 105 3.47 -1.37 -6.59
C ASP A 105 3.67 0.11 -6.27
N ALA A 106 2.61 0.92 -6.26
CA ALA A 106 2.71 2.33 -5.91
C ALA A 106 3.18 2.58 -4.45
N ALA A 107 2.78 1.71 -3.51
CA ALA A 107 3.24 1.78 -2.12
C ALA A 107 4.69 1.29 -1.99
N ALA A 108 5.05 0.22 -2.72
CA ALA A 108 6.43 -0.27 -2.78
C ALA A 108 7.40 0.76 -3.39
N ASP A 109 6.98 1.43 -4.48
CA ASP A 109 7.73 2.51 -5.13
C ASP A 109 7.94 3.70 -4.19
N CYS A 110 6.99 3.98 -3.28
CA CYS A 110 7.16 5.04 -2.28
C CYS A 110 8.26 4.71 -1.28
N ASP A 111 8.27 3.50 -0.71
CA ASP A 111 9.32 3.08 0.21
C ASP A 111 10.69 3.06 -0.47
N GLU A 112 10.76 2.55 -1.71
CA GLU A 112 11.99 2.52 -2.49
C GLU A 112 12.49 3.93 -2.83
N ALA A 113 11.60 4.91 -3.09
CA ALA A 113 12.02 6.29 -3.31
C ALA A 113 12.78 6.88 -2.10
N PHE A 114 12.39 6.51 -0.88
CA PHE A 114 13.13 6.89 0.33
C PHE A 114 14.45 6.13 0.48
N ARG A 115 14.48 4.84 0.15
CA ARG A 115 15.73 4.05 0.16
C ARG A 115 16.74 4.59 -0.86
N ALA A 116 16.33 4.82 -2.09
CA ALA A 116 17.14 5.40 -3.16
C ALA A 116 17.66 6.80 -2.80
N GLY A 117 16.83 7.63 -2.18
CA GLY A 117 17.24 8.94 -1.66
C GLY A 117 18.30 8.85 -0.56
N ALA A 118 18.22 7.83 0.30
CA ALA A 118 19.21 7.59 1.35
C ALA A 118 20.58 7.16 0.79
N VAL A 119 20.61 6.27 -0.21
CA VAL A 119 21.88 5.87 -0.85
C VAL A 119 22.51 7.00 -1.68
N ALA A 120 21.73 7.87 -2.32
CA ALA A 120 22.26 9.02 -3.06
C ALA A 120 22.81 10.13 -2.14
N GLY A 121 22.28 10.27 -0.92
CA GLY A 121 22.77 11.21 0.09
C GLY A 121 24.00 10.71 0.86
N ALA A 122 24.20 9.40 0.92
CA ALA A 122 25.38 8.78 1.51
C ALA A 122 26.51 8.73 0.46
N GLY A 123 27.31 9.80 0.38
CA GLY A 123 28.55 9.79 -0.41
C GLY A 123 29.39 8.55 -0.11
N THR A 124 29.94 7.96 -1.16
CA THR A 124 30.83 6.79 -1.22
C THR A 124 31.64 6.57 0.07
N THR A 125 31.15 5.71 0.96
CA THR A 125 31.99 5.08 1.99
C THR A 125 31.59 3.62 2.14
N THR A 126 32.53 2.77 1.74
CA THR A 126 32.50 1.33 1.92
C THR A 126 32.40 0.98 3.41
N GLY A 127 31.45 0.12 3.76
CA GLY A 127 31.50 -0.69 4.98
C GLY A 127 31.14 0.04 6.27
N LYS A 128 29.87 0.40 6.43
CA LYS A 128 29.21 0.38 7.74
C LYS A 128 27.71 0.28 7.49
N GLU A 129 27.07 -0.79 7.96
CA GLU A 129 25.62 -0.82 8.07
C GLU A 129 25.22 0.42 8.89
N ALA A 130 24.59 1.38 8.21
CA ALA A 130 24.00 2.53 8.85
C ALA A 130 22.79 2.01 9.62
N ASP A 131 23.01 1.70 10.90
CA ASP A 131 21.99 1.45 11.93
C ASP A 131 21.18 2.74 12.24
N GLY A 132 20.73 3.42 11.19
CA GLY A 132 20.16 4.77 11.25
C GLY A 132 19.75 5.33 9.89
N GLY A 133 19.59 4.50 8.86
CA GLY A 133 18.86 4.92 7.65
C GLY A 133 17.45 5.30 8.07
N GLU A 134 17.16 6.60 8.09
CA GLU A 134 15.89 7.16 8.57
C GLU A 134 14.76 6.48 7.79
N SER A 135 14.11 5.51 8.42
CA SER A 135 13.09 4.69 7.75
C SER A 135 12.01 5.60 7.20
N SER A 136 11.52 5.33 5.99
CA SER A 136 10.46 6.11 5.35
C SER A 136 9.41 6.54 6.38
N PRO A 137 9.07 7.84 6.50
CA PRO A 137 7.98 8.27 7.37
C PRO A 137 6.63 7.66 6.93
N MET A 138 6.57 7.09 5.73
CA MET A 138 5.43 6.37 5.19
C MET A 138 5.52 4.85 5.38
N ARG A 139 6.62 4.28 5.91
CA ARG A 139 6.86 2.83 5.95
C ARG A 139 5.66 2.00 6.43
N LYS A 140 5.06 2.36 7.56
CA LYS A 140 3.88 1.65 8.08
C LYS A 140 2.67 1.81 7.14
N VAL A 141 2.47 3.00 6.60
CA VAL A 141 1.38 3.27 5.66
C VAL A 141 1.56 2.46 4.37
N ASP A 142 2.79 2.37 3.86
CA ASP A 142 3.13 1.57 2.68
C ASP A 142 2.92 0.07 2.94
N GLU A 143 3.30 -0.42 4.12
CA GLU A 143 3.07 -1.81 4.54
C GLU A 143 1.57 -2.13 4.68
N ASP A 144 0.81 -1.26 5.35
CA ASP A 144 -0.65 -1.42 5.50
C ASP A 144 -1.34 -1.37 4.12
N ALA A 145 -0.88 -0.50 3.21
CA ALA A 145 -1.39 -0.38 1.84
C ALA A 145 -1.18 -1.67 1.03
N ILE A 146 0.03 -2.24 1.09
CA ILE A 146 0.37 -3.51 0.43
C ILE A 146 -0.47 -4.65 1.03
N ASN A 147 -0.56 -4.74 2.35
CA ASN A 147 -1.30 -5.81 3.03
C ASN A 147 -2.80 -5.76 2.71
N LEU A 148 -3.43 -4.57 2.74
CA LEU A 148 -4.84 -4.41 2.35
C LEU A 148 -5.06 -4.83 0.89
N THR A 149 -4.16 -4.41 0.00
CA THR A 149 -4.23 -4.76 -1.43
C THR A 149 -4.12 -6.27 -1.65
N ASN A 150 -3.18 -6.92 -0.96
CA ASN A 150 -3.02 -8.37 -1.00
C ASN A 150 -4.23 -9.12 -0.46
N VAL A 151 -4.80 -8.67 0.67
CA VAL A 151 -6.03 -9.24 1.22
C VAL A 151 -7.16 -9.16 0.20
N ALA A 152 -7.36 -8.00 -0.42
CA ALA A 152 -8.42 -7.81 -1.40
C ALA A 152 -8.24 -8.71 -2.63
N MET A 153 -7.02 -8.81 -3.17
CA MET A 153 -6.69 -9.74 -4.26
C MET A 153 -6.92 -11.20 -3.88
N LEU A 154 -6.47 -11.63 -2.70
CA LEU A 154 -6.64 -13.00 -2.24
C LEU A 154 -8.12 -13.39 -2.12
N ILE A 155 -8.95 -12.50 -1.57
CA ILE A 155 -10.41 -12.75 -1.49
C ILE A 155 -10.98 -12.91 -2.89
N VAL A 156 -10.66 -12.00 -3.83
CA VAL A 156 -11.17 -12.09 -5.22
C VAL A 156 -10.70 -13.36 -5.93
N THR A 157 -9.43 -13.75 -5.77
CA THR A 157 -8.93 -15.00 -6.38
C THR A 157 -9.61 -16.24 -5.80
N SER A 158 -10.04 -16.21 -4.53
CA SER A 158 -10.77 -17.32 -3.90
C SER A 158 -12.20 -17.48 -4.41
N LEU A 159 -12.76 -16.48 -5.10
CA LEU A 159 -14.11 -16.55 -5.67
C LEU A 159 -14.23 -17.53 -6.85
N GLY A 160 -13.10 -17.91 -7.47
CA GLY A 160 -13.07 -18.90 -8.55
C GLY A 160 -13.70 -18.47 -9.88
N GLU A 161 -13.80 -17.16 -10.12
CA GLU A 161 -14.42 -16.55 -11.32
C GLU A 161 -13.42 -16.13 -12.40
#